data_AF-A0A4R8V2L8-F1
#
_entry.id   AF-A0A4R8V2L8-F1
#
_cell.length_a   1.000
_cell.length_b   1.000
_cell.length_c   1.000
_cell.angle_alpha   90.00
_cell.angle_beta   90.00
_cell.angle_gamma   90.00
#
_symmetry.space_group_name_H-M   'P 1'
#
loop_
_entity.id
_entity.type
_entity.pdbx_description
1 polymer ?
#
loop_
_entity_poly.entity_id
_entity_poly.type
_entity_poly.pdbx_seq_one_letter_code
_entity_poly.pdbx_strand_id
1 'polypeptide(L)'
;MTHAYPLHVDVEAACLCCLAPQPFHFTSLSDQVVCSKCVHHLGTEKSERRDLEHVKLWAARWASSETSHAEYIAETDALLVARDTDLTALRDQVAKLSALVAGQFSAGIEGVRGLLQNDLVKRAERNTELARRQIDWAMAGIWRTEALHHDSAPQNNSAAQKCSCGRTAGSCAESAAIDPLRQALRDWEKKNVALLQSGRRHGLPGEHPAVLAQRIR
;
A
#
# COMPACT_ATOMS: atom_id res chain seq x y z
N MET A 1 -3.46 66.69 47.57
CA MET A 1 -2.78 65.38 47.41
C MET A 1 -1.62 65.59 46.47
N THR A 2 -0.44 65.06 46.78
CA THR A 2 0.72 65.07 45.89
C THR A 2 0.81 63.75 45.13
N HIS A 3 1.09 63.78 43.83
CA HIS A 3 1.30 62.57 43.04
C HIS A 3 2.77 62.15 42.97
N ALA A 4 3.03 60.90 42.61
CA ALA A 4 4.38 60.34 42.47
C ALA A 4 4.92 60.36 41.03
N TYR A 5 4.17 60.90 40.06
CA TYR A 5 4.59 60.95 38.66
C TYR A 5 5.79 61.90 38.44
N PRO A 6 6.70 61.55 37.51
CA PRO A 6 7.84 62.40 37.16
C PRO A 6 7.38 63.74 36.56
N LEU A 7 8.15 64.79 36.83
CA LEU A 7 7.86 66.15 36.37
C LEU A 7 8.54 66.44 35.02
N HIS A 8 7.95 67.33 34.23
CA HIS A 8 8.43 67.81 32.93
C HIS A 8 8.63 66.72 31.88
N VAL A 9 7.91 65.60 32.02
CA VAL A 9 7.89 64.47 31.06
C VAL A 9 6.44 64.06 30.82
N ASP A 10 6.13 63.70 29.58
CA ASP A 10 4.82 63.14 29.24
C ASP A 10 4.69 61.73 29.80
N VAL A 11 3.61 61.51 30.56
CA VAL A 11 3.30 60.21 31.17
C VAL A 11 1.88 59.79 30.86
N GLU A 12 1.67 58.48 30.71
CA GLU A 12 0.34 57.91 30.66
C GLU A 12 -0.08 57.50 32.08
N ALA A 13 -1.15 58.11 32.58
CA ALA A 13 -1.67 57.86 33.92
C ALA A 13 -3.20 57.75 33.91
N ALA A 14 -3.75 56.99 34.85
CA ALA A 14 -5.19 56.91 35.02
C ALA A 14 -5.72 58.19 35.69
N CYS A 15 -6.69 58.84 35.05
CA CYS A 15 -7.41 59.97 35.65
C CYS A 15 -8.06 59.53 36.96
N LEU A 16 -7.81 60.24 38.07
CA LEU A 16 -8.40 59.88 39.38
C LEU A 16 -9.93 60.03 39.42
N CYS A 17 -10.52 60.74 38.46
CA CYS A 17 -11.96 60.93 38.38
C CYS A 17 -12.66 59.79 37.63
N CYS A 18 -12.23 59.49 36.40
CA CYS A 18 -12.90 58.53 35.52
C CYS A 18 -12.12 57.24 35.27
N LEU A 19 -10.92 57.11 35.86
CA LEU A 19 -9.98 55.99 35.72
C LEU A 19 -9.51 55.70 34.29
N ALA A 20 -9.91 56.51 33.31
CA ALA A 20 -9.43 56.38 31.95
C ALA A 20 -7.93 56.72 31.88
N PRO A 21 -7.10 55.91 31.21
CA PRO A 21 -5.72 56.25 30.92
C PRO A 21 -5.69 57.47 30.00
N GLN A 22 -4.90 58.47 30.36
CA GLN A 22 -4.76 59.73 29.63
C GLN A 22 -3.30 60.18 29.65
N PRO A 23 -2.85 60.89 28.62
CA PRO A 23 -1.56 61.57 28.67
C PRO A 23 -1.63 62.76 29.62
N PHE A 24 -0.60 62.90 30.46
CA PHE A 24 -0.41 64.02 31.37
C PHE A 24 1.01 64.57 31.26
N HIS A 25 1.15 65.88 31.48
CA HIS A 25 2.43 66.56 31.60
C HIS A 25 2.43 67.37 32.90
N PHE A 26 3.11 66.87 33.94
CA PHE A 26 3.11 67.48 35.26
C PHE A 26 4.29 68.45 35.41
N THR A 27 4.02 69.66 35.88
CA THR A 27 5.02 70.71 36.15
C THR A 27 5.27 70.89 37.65
N SER A 28 4.38 70.38 38.49
CA SER A 28 4.49 70.39 39.95
C SER A 28 3.94 69.11 40.55
N LEU A 29 4.47 68.67 41.69
CA LEU A 29 3.93 67.54 42.47
C LEU A 29 2.52 67.79 43.00
N SER A 30 2.07 69.05 43.00
CA SER A 30 0.72 69.45 43.39
C SER A 30 -0.29 69.45 42.24
N ASP A 31 0.16 69.17 41.01
CA ASP A 31 -0.73 69.16 39.85
C ASP A 31 -1.81 68.08 40.02
N GLN A 32 -3.01 68.33 39.51
CA GLN A 32 -4.10 67.38 39.68
C GLN A 32 -4.05 66.29 38.63
N VAL A 33 -4.15 65.03 39.06
CA VAL A 33 -4.21 63.87 38.17
C VAL A 33 -5.67 63.66 37.68
N VAL A 34 -6.21 64.68 37.03
CA VAL A 34 -7.58 64.71 36.51
C VAL A 34 -7.56 65.21 35.08
N CYS A 35 -8.12 64.42 34.15
CA CYS A 35 -8.08 64.77 32.73
C CYS A 35 -8.92 66.01 32.42
N SER A 36 -8.62 66.67 31.30
CA SER A 36 -9.30 67.90 30.85
C SER A 36 -10.84 67.79 30.83
N LYS A 37 -11.38 66.59 30.56
CA LYS A 37 -12.82 66.32 30.57
C LYS A 37 -13.44 66.24 31.96
N CYS A 38 -12.65 65.97 33.00
CA CYS A 38 -13.12 65.79 34.37
C CYS A 38 -12.75 66.97 35.29
N VAL A 39 -11.90 67.90 34.83
CA VAL A 39 -11.48 69.08 35.63
C VAL A 39 -12.70 69.86 36.15
N HIS A 40 -13.78 69.94 35.38
CA HIS A 40 -14.97 70.69 35.79
C HIS A 40 -15.77 70.02 36.92
N HIS A 41 -15.50 68.75 37.27
CA HIS A 41 -16.10 68.05 38.40
C HIS A 41 -15.48 68.40 39.75
N LEU A 42 -14.37 69.14 39.75
CA LEU A 42 -13.70 69.59 40.97
C LEU A 42 -14.53 70.70 41.67
N GLY A 43 -14.80 70.50 42.96
CA GLY A 43 -15.57 71.43 43.81
C GLY A 43 -16.53 70.71 44.78
N THR A 44 -17.06 71.46 45.75
CA THR A 44 -17.88 70.94 46.87
C THR A 44 -19.33 70.61 46.50
N GLU A 45 -19.84 71.07 45.36
CA GLU A 45 -21.26 70.92 44.95
C GLU A 45 -21.41 70.19 43.60
N LYS A 46 -20.67 69.10 43.38
CA LYS A 46 -20.60 68.48 42.03
C LYS A 46 -20.57 66.95 41.98
N SER A 47 -20.74 66.25 43.09
CA SER A 47 -20.71 64.77 43.13
C SER A 47 -21.83 64.14 42.30
N GLU A 48 -23.08 64.57 42.49
CA GLU A 48 -24.22 64.01 41.76
C GLU A 48 -24.11 64.22 40.24
N ARG A 49 -23.70 65.42 39.82
CA ARG A 49 -23.48 65.73 38.40
C ARG A 49 -22.35 64.90 37.80
N ARG A 50 -21.23 64.76 38.51
CA ARG A 50 -20.11 63.91 38.11
C ARG A 50 -20.57 62.47 37.92
N ASP A 51 -21.29 61.94 38.90
CA ASP A 51 -21.71 60.54 38.90
C ASP A 51 -22.70 60.28 37.75
N LEU A 52 -23.64 61.19 37.49
CA LEU A 52 -24.56 61.11 36.34
C LEU A 52 -23.83 61.14 34.99
N GLU A 53 -22.83 62.02 34.83
CA GLU A 53 -22.06 62.11 33.59
C GLU A 53 -21.18 60.86 33.38
N HIS A 54 -20.62 60.30 34.46
CA HIS A 54 -19.92 59.04 34.41
C HIS A 54 -20.84 57.88 34.04
N VAL A 55 -22.01 57.75 34.68
CA VAL A 55 -22.98 56.70 34.34
C VAL A 55 -23.36 56.77 32.86
N LYS A 56 -23.59 57.96 32.31
CA LYS A 56 -23.85 58.15 30.87
C LYS A 56 -22.68 57.71 30.00
N LEU A 57 -21.45 58.08 30.36
CA LEU A 57 -20.24 57.68 29.64
C LEU A 57 -20.05 56.16 29.66
N TRP A 58 -20.21 55.54 30.83
CA TRP A 58 -20.10 54.09 31.01
C TRP A 58 -21.16 53.35 30.22
N ALA A 59 -22.43 53.80 30.26
CA ALA A 59 -23.51 53.22 29.48
C ALA A 59 -23.23 53.30 27.96
N ALA A 60 -22.71 54.44 27.48
CA ALA A 60 -22.36 54.60 26.07
C ALA A 60 -21.20 53.68 25.65
N ARG A 61 -20.16 53.56 26.48
CA ARG A 61 -19.03 52.64 26.23
C ARG A 61 -19.47 51.18 26.25
N TRP A 62 -20.34 50.82 27.21
CA TRP A 62 -20.89 49.49 27.31
C TRP A 62 -21.69 49.13 26.06
N ALA A 63 -22.63 50.00 25.64
CA ALA A 63 -23.43 49.78 24.43
C ALA A 63 -22.56 49.66 23.17
N SER A 64 -21.52 50.50 23.04
CA SER A 64 -20.55 50.37 21.95
C SER A 64 -19.81 49.04 21.99
N SER A 65 -19.37 48.60 23.17
CA SER A 65 -18.67 47.32 23.34
C SER A 65 -19.57 46.13 23.04
N GLU A 66 -20.84 46.19 23.43
CA GLU A 66 -21.82 45.13 23.15
C GLU A 66 -22.11 45.03 21.65
N THR A 67 -22.23 46.17 20.97
CA THR A 67 -22.42 46.23 19.52
C THR A 67 -21.21 45.64 18.79
N SER A 68 -19.99 46.08 19.12
CA SER A 68 -18.76 45.54 18.51
C SER A 68 -18.55 44.06 18.82
N HIS A 69 -18.95 43.59 20.00
CA HIS A 69 -18.88 42.18 20.34
C HIS A 69 -19.87 41.34 19.52
N ALA A 70 -21.10 41.84 19.34
CA ALA A 70 -22.10 41.18 18.51
C ALA A 70 -21.67 41.12 17.03
N GLU A 71 -21.08 42.20 16.51
CA GLU A 71 -20.52 42.23 15.15
C GLU A 71 -19.37 41.23 15.00
N TYR A 72 -18.45 41.19 15.97
CA TYR A 72 -17.35 40.22 15.98
C TYR A 72 -17.86 38.77 15.98
N ILE A 73 -18.85 38.45 16.83
CA ILE A 73 -19.45 37.11 16.86
C ILE A 73 -20.05 36.77 15.49
N ALA A 74 -20.86 37.67 14.92
CA ALA A 74 -21.49 37.45 13.63
C ALA A 74 -20.48 37.23 12.49
N GLU A 75 -19.38 37.98 12.49
CA GLU A 75 -18.29 37.80 11.52
C GLU A 75 -17.59 36.44 11.72
N THR A 76 -17.28 36.07 12.96
CA THR A 76 -16.64 34.79 13.25
C THR A 76 -17.53 33.59 12.89
N ASP A 77 -18.84 33.67 13.15
CA ASP A 77 -19.78 32.61 12.79
C ASP A 77 -19.89 32.47 11.27
N ALA A 78 -19.94 33.59 10.53
CA ALA A 78 -19.95 33.56 9.07
C ALA A 78 -18.67 32.91 8.51
N LEU A 79 -17.51 33.22 9.09
CA LEU A 79 -16.23 32.60 8.71
C LEU A 79 -16.21 31.10 9.00
N LEU A 80 -16.73 30.65 10.15
CA LEU A 80 -16.81 29.24 10.50
C LEU A 80 -17.69 28.47 9.51
N VAL A 81 -18.87 28.99 9.17
CA VAL A 81 -19.78 28.39 8.19
C VAL A 81 -19.11 28.29 6.80
N ALA A 82 -18.41 29.34 6.38
CA ALA A 82 -17.67 29.32 5.11
C ALA A 82 -16.58 28.21 5.12
N ARG A 83 -15.84 28.08 6.22
CA ARG A 83 -14.78 27.06 6.36
C ARG A 83 -15.33 25.64 6.43
N ASP A 84 -16.47 25.42 7.09
CA ASP A 84 -17.12 24.11 7.11
C ASP A 84 -17.62 23.70 5.73
N THR A 85 -18.09 24.67 4.93
CA THR A 85 -18.48 24.44 3.54
C THR A 85 -17.27 24.03 2.68
N ASP A 86 -16.16 24.76 2.80
CA ASP A 86 -14.90 24.42 2.10
C ASP A 86 -14.38 23.04 2.50
N LEU A 87 -14.38 22.71 3.80
CA LEU A 87 -13.94 21.41 4.30
C LEU A 87 -14.80 20.27 3.78
N THR A 88 -16.11 20.47 3.69
CA THR A 88 -17.04 19.48 3.15
C THR A 88 -16.77 19.25 1.66
N ALA A 89 -16.58 20.33 0.88
CA ALA A 89 -16.24 20.23 -0.54
C ALA A 89 -14.90 19.50 -0.78
N LEU A 90 -13.89 19.77 0.04
CA LEU A 90 -12.59 19.08 -0.03
C LEU A 90 -12.71 17.60 0.32
N ARG A 91 -13.48 17.26 1.36
CA ARG A 91 -13.75 15.85 1.72
C ARG A 91 -14.44 15.10 0.59
N ASP A 92 -15.42 15.72 -0.06
CA ASP A 92 -16.10 15.13 -1.22
C ASP A 92 -15.15 14.94 -2.41
N GLN A 93 -14.25 15.88 -2.66
CA GLN A 93 -13.25 15.76 -3.71
C GLN A 93 -12.25 14.63 -3.42
N VAL A 94 -11.78 14.52 -2.17
CA VAL A 94 -10.91 13.42 -1.74
C VAL A 94 -11.63 12.08 -1.88
N ALA A 95 -12.91 11.99 -1.51
CA ALA A 95 -13.71 10.78 -1.66
C ALA A 95 -13.86 10.38 -3.13
N LYS A 96 -14.16 11.34 -4.02
CA LYS A 96 -14.24 11.12 -5.47
C LYS A 96 -12.92 10.62 -6.05
N LEU A 97 -11.80 11.27 -5.73
CA LEU A 97 -10.47 10.86 -6.19
C LEU A 97 -10.09 9.47 -5.67
N SER A 98 -10.37 9.19 -4.40
CA SER A 98 -10.11 7.89 -3.80
C SER A 98 -10.92 6.79 -4.49
N ALA A 99 -12.19 7.05 -4.82
CA ALA A 99 -13.02 6.11 -5.57
C ALA A 99 -12.52 5.89 -7.00
N LEU A 100 -12.07 6.94 -7.70
CA LEU A 100 -11.48 6.83 -9.04
C LEU A 100 -10.20 5.99 -9.02
N VAL A 101 -9.32 6.23 -8.06
CA VAL A 101 -8.09 5.44 -7.87
C VAL A 101 -8.47 3.99 -7.55
N ALA A 102 -9.32 3.74 -6.55
CA ALA A 102 -9.74 2.39 -6.21
C ALA A 102 -10.37 1.65 -7.42
N GLY A 103 -11.18 2.33 -8.22
CA GLY A 103 -11.76 1.80 -9.45
C GLY A 103 -10.73 1.47 -10.54
N GLN A 104 -9.74 2.34 -10.76
CA GLN A 104 -8.68 2.10 -11.76
C GLN A 104 -7.73 0.97 -11.36
N PHE A 105 -7.38 0.86 -10.08
CA PHE A 105 -6.45 -0.18 -9.61
C PHE A 105 -7.13 -1.55 -9.42
N SER A 106 -8.42 -1.59 -9.10
CA SER A 106 -9.18 -2.86 -9.03
C SER A 106 -9.48 -3.45 -10.41
N ALA A 107 -9.85 -2.64 -11.40
CA ALA A 107 -10.20 -3.13 -12.74
C ALA A 107 -8.99 -3.61 -13.56
N GLY A 108 -7.80 -3.01 -13.38
CA GLY A 108 -6.63 -3.31 -14.20
C GLY A 108 -5.72 -4.43 -13.65
N ILE A 109 -5.59 -4.56 -12.33
CA ILE A 109 -4.53 -5.39 -11.73
C ILE A 109 -4.93 -6.85 -11.61
N GLU A 110 -6.19 -7.17 -11.28
CA GLU A 110 -6.60 -8.58 -11.14
C GLU A 110 -6.62 -9.31 -12.48
N GLY A 111 -7.13 -8.67 -13.54
CA GLY A 111 -7.13 -9.25 -14.89
C GLY A 111 -5.73 -9.51 -15.43
N VAL A 112 -4.81 -8.54 -15.28
CA VAL A 112 -3.43 -8.67 -15.75
C VAL A 112 -2.64 -9.67 -14.90
N ARG A 113 -2.81 -9.67 -13.57
CA ARG A 113 -2.17 -10.64 -12.68
C ARG A 113 -2.63 -12.07 -12.98
N GLY A 114 -3.93 -12.26 -13.20
CA GLY A 114 -4.49 -13.57 -13.57
C GLY A 114 -3.95 -14.08 -14.90
N LEU A 115 -3.84 -13.20 -15.91
CA LEU A 115 -3.24 -13.55 -17.21
C LEU A 115 -1.75 -13.91 -17.11
N LEU A 116 -0.97 -13.11 -16.38
CA LEU A 116 0.46 -13.37 -16.17
C LEU A 116 0.71 -14.68 -15.39
N GLN A 117 -0.08 -14.94 -14.36
CA GLN A 117 0.00 -16.21 -13.62
C GLN A 117 -0.34 -17.40 -14.52
N ASN A 118 -1.38 -17.28 -15.36
CA ASN A 118 -1.74 -18.32 -16.32
C ASN A 118 -0.63 -18.59 -17.34
N ASP A 119 0.01 -17.54 -17.86
CA ASP A 119 1.06 -17.68 -18.86
C ASP A 119 2.33 -18.30 -18.29
N LEU A 120 2.71 -17.96 -17.06
CA LEU A 120 3.84 -18.60 -16.38
C LEU A 120 3.58 -20.09 -16.15
N VAL A 121 2.38 -20.45 -15.70
CA VAL A 121 1.97 -21.85 -15.51
C VAL A 121 1.99 -22.59 -16.84
N LYS A 122 1.37 -22.05 -17.90
CA LYS A 122 1.36 -22.67 -19.24
C LYS A 122 2.75 -22.86 -19.81
N ARG A 123 3.67 -21.91 -19.60
CA ARG A 123 5.07 -22.05 -20.04
C ARG A 123 5.80 -23.14 -19.26
N ALA A 124 5.62 -23.21 -17.94
CA ALA A 124 6.23 -24.24 -17.10
C ALA A 124 5.72 -25.65 -17.46
N GLU A 125 4.42 -25.80 -17.68
CA GLU A 125 3.80 -27.04 -18.13
C GLU A 125 4.33 -27.48 -19.49
N ARG A 126 4.41 -26.55 -20.46
CA ARG A 126 4.96 -26.84 -21.79
C ARG A 126 6.42 -27.29 -21.73
N ASN A 127 7.24 -26.62 -20.92
CA ASN A 127 8.65 -26.99 -20.75
C ASN A 127 8.79 -28.38 -20.12
N THR A 128 7.95 -28.70 -19.14
CA THR A 128 7.95 -30.02 -18.48
C THR A 128 7.48 -31.11 -19.44
N GLU A 129 6.47 -30.84 -20.25
CA GLU A 129 6.02 -31.77 -21.29
C GLU A 129 7.13 -32.02 -22.31
N LEU A 130 7.79 -30.98 -22.83
CA LEU A 130 8.91 -31.14 -23.77
C LEU A 130 10.07 -31.95 -23.17
N ALA A 131 10.45 -31.68 -21.92
CA ALA A 131 11.48 -32.45 -21.22
C ALA A 131 11.08 -33.92 -21.08
N ARG A 132 9.81 -34.21 -20.76
CA ARG A 132 9.29 -35.59 -20.72
C ARG A 132 9.39 -36.28 -22.08
N ARG A 133 9.08 -35.57 -23.18
CA ARG A 133 9.23 -36.14 -24.54
C ARG A 133 10.67 -36.47 -24.89
N GLN A 134 11.62 -35.62 -24.47
CA GLN A 134 13.05 -35.88 -24.69
C GLN A 134 13.54 -37.09 -23.91
N ILE A 135 13.11 -37.21 -22.64
CA ILE A 135 13.41 -38.39 -21.81
C ILE A 135 12.80 -39.65 -22.45
N ASP A 136 11.53 -39.60 -22.86
CA ASP A 136 10.89 -40.73 -23.55
C ASP A 136 11.65 -41.15 -24.81
N TRP A 137 12.09 -40.18 -25.61
CA TRP A 137 12.87 -40.45 -26.82
C TRP A 137 14.22 -41.10 -26.50
N ALA A 138 14.94 -40.62 -25.49
CA ALA A 138 16.21 -41.18 -25.07
C ALA A 138 16.03 -42.60 -24.53
N MET A 139 15.05 -42.83 -23.65
CA MET A 139 14.76 -44.14 -23.06
C MET A 139 14.30 -45.15 -24.12
N ALA A 140 13.51 -44.71 -25.11
CA ALA A 140 13.16 -45.51 -26.28
C ALA A 140 14.41 -45.92 -27.10
N GLY A 141 15.40 -45.02 -27.23
CA GLY A 141 16.68 -45.33 -27.87
C GLY A 141 17.47 -46.38 -27.09
N ILE A 142 17.58 -46.22 -25.78
CA ILE A 142 18.30 -47.17 -24.90
C ILE A 142 17.58 -48.54 -24.92
N TRP A 143 16.25 -48.55 -24.90
CA TRP A 143 15.47 -49.79 -25.02
C TRP A 143 15.79 -50.54 -26.32
N ARG A 144 15.85 -49.85 -27.46
CA ARG A 144 16.21 -50.49 -28.74
C ARG A 144 17.60 -51.10 -28.68
N THR A 145 18.56 -50.38 -28.10
CA THR A 145 19.91 -50.91 -27.94
C THR A 145 19.92 -52.14 -27.05
N GLU A 146 19.21 -52.14 -25.92
CA GLU A 146 19.11 -53.33 -25.06
C GLU A 146 18.40 -54.50 -25.75
N ALA A 147 17.33 -54.25 -26.51
CA ALA A 147 16.60 -55.27 -27.24
C ALA A 147 17.48 -56.00 -28.28
N LEU A 148 18.42 -55.30 -28.91
CA LEU A 148 19.41 -55.88 -29.84
C LEU A 148 20.48 -56.72 -29.16
N HIS A 149 20.57 -56.67 -27.83
CA HIS A 149 21.55 -57.43 -27.03
C HIS A 149 20.98 -58.75 -26.49
N HIS A 150 19.69 -59.05 -26.69
CA HIS A 150 19.04 -60.33 -26.33
C HIS A 150 19.43 -60.90 -24.95
N ASP A 151 19.60 -60.06 -23.92
CA ASP A 151 19.98 -60.53 -22.57
C ASP A 151 18.79 -61.08 -21.75
N SER A 152 17.67 -61.41 -22.39
CA SER A 152 16.45 -61.86 -21.71
C SER A 152 16.40 -63.38 -21.52
N ALA A 153 17.00 -63.82 -20.41
CA ALA A 153 16.75 -65.05 -19.65
C ALA A 153 17.05 -66.44 -20.31
N PRO A 154 17.61 -67.39 -19.52
CA PRO A 154 18.05 -68.69 -20.00
C PRO A 154 16.85 -69.64 -20.13
N GLN A 155 16.23 -69.68 -21.30
CA GLN A 155 15.45 -70.85 -21.68
C GLN A 155 16.37 -71.82 -22.40
N ASN A 156 16.82 -72.80 -21.61
CA ASN A 156 17.59 -73.98 -21.99
C ASN A 156 19.09 -73.74 -22.19
N ASN A 157 19.85 -74.53 -21.43
CA ASN A 157 21.29 -74.63 -21.42
C ASN A 157 21.94 -74.53 -22.82
N SER A 158 23.13 -73.90 -22.83
CA SER A 158 24.23 -74.06 -23.81
C SER A 158 24.32 -73.08 -24.99
N ALA A 159 24.44 -71.78 -24.69
CA ALA A 159 25.45 -70.91 -25.29
C ALA A 159 25.44 -69.59 -24.50
N ALA A 160 26.61 -69.07 -24.11
CA ALA A 160 26.68 -67.70 -23.58
C ALA A 160 26.00 -66.79 -24.63
N GLN A 161 24.88 -66.16 -24.27
CA GLN A 161 24.14 -65.31 -25.19
C GLN A 161 25.09 -64.24 -25.71
N LYS A 162 25.38 -64.34 -27.00
CA LYS A 162 26.23 -63.39 -27.71
C LYS A 162 25.32 -62.24 -28.11
N CYS A 163 25.75 -61.02 -27.80
CA CYS A 163 25.18 -59.82 -28.38
C CYS A 163 25.17 -59.94 -29.92
N SER A 164 24.33 -59.15 -30.59
CA SER A 164 24.39 -58.94 -32.03
C SER A 164 25.78 -58.58 -32.56
N CYS A 165 26.69 -58.06 -31.73
CA CYS A 165 28.10 -57.82 -32.05
C CYS A 165 29.02 -59.06 -31.91
N GLY A 166 28.47 -60.22 -31.55
CA GLY A 166 29.17 -61.51 -31.41
C GLY A 166 29.90 -61.73 -30.07
N ARG A 167 29.88 -60.74 -29.17
CA ARG A 167 30.54 -60.79 -27.84
C ARG A 167 29.55 -61.13 -26.73
N THR A 168 30.01 -61.70 -25.63
CA THR A 168 29.14 -61.96 -24.45
C THR A 168 28.83 -60.63 -23.74
N ALA A 169 27.70 -60.57 -23.03
CA ALA A 169 27.25 -59.35 -22.33
C ALA A 169 28.33 -58.71 -21.43
N GLY A 170 29.15 -59.53 -20.75
CA GLY A 170 30.26 -59.05 -19.91
C GLY A 170 31.50 -58.53 -20.66
N SER A 171 31.58 -58.73 -21.98
CA SER A 171 32.69 -58.25 -22.84
C SER A 171 32.23 -57.26 -23.93
N CYS A 172 30.96 -56.88 -23.91
CA CYS A 172 30.35 -55.92 -24.83
C CYS A 172 30.38 -54.52 -24.21
N ALA A 173 30.97 -53.54 -24.92
CA ALA A 173 31.10 -52.18 -24.41
C ALA A 173 29.74 -51.48 -24.32
N GLU A 174 28.84 -51.80 -25.25
CA GLU A 174 27.47 -51.31 -25.31
C GLU A 174 26.64 -51.84 -24.13
N SER A 175 26.76 -53.14 -23.80
CA SER A 175 26.11 -53.71 -22.62
C SER A 175 26.61 -53.07 -21.32
N ALA A 176 27.93 -52.87 -21.20
CA ALA A 176 28.53 -52.23 -20.02
C ALA A 176 28.07 -50.77 -19.86
N ALA A 177 27.86 -50.05 -20.96
CA ALA A 177 27.36 -48.67 -20.93
C ALA A 177 25.88 -48.57 -20.53
N ILE A 178 25.07 -49.58 -20.87
CA ILE A 178 23.62 -49.62 -20.55
C ILE A 178 23.37 -50.13 -19.13
N ASP A 179 24.23 -50.99 -18.59
CA ASP A 179 24.07 -51.63 -17.28
C ASP A 179 23.62 -50.69 -16.13
N PRO A 180 24.23 -49.51 -15.91
CA PRO A 180 23.79 -48.61 -14.84
C PRO A 180 22.39 -48.01 -15.06
N LEU A 181 21.87 -48.05 -16.29
CA LEU A 181 20.56 -47.50 -16.67
C LEU A 181 19.46 -48.56 -16.73
N ARG A 182 19.78 -49.85 -16.60
CA ARG A 182 18.82 -50.96 -16.76
C ARG A 182 17.62 -50.88 -15.82
N GLN A 183 17.83 -50.55 -14.55
CA GLN A 183 16.74 -50.44 -13.59
C GLN A 183 15.81 -49.27 -13.95
N ALA A 184 16.37 -48.10 -14.27
CA ALA A 184 15.60 -46.94 -14.72
C ALA A 184 14.84 -47.23 -16.02
N LEU A 185 15.42 -48.02 -16.92
CA LEU A 185 14.78 -48.45 -18.16
C LEU A 185 13.59 -49.37 -17.92
N ARG A 186 13.73 -50.38 -17.05
CA ARG A 186 12.62 -51.28 -16.67
C ARG A 186 11.48 -50.52 -15.99
N ASP A 187 11.80 -49.58 -15.11
CA ASP A 187 10.80 -48.76 -14.42
C ASP A 187 10.07 -47.82 -15.40
N TRP A 188 10.80 -47.22 -16.35
CA TRP A 188 10.23 -46.43 -17.44
C TRP A 188 9.35 -47.29 -18.35
N GLU A 189 9.79 -48.49 -18.73
CA GLU A 189 9.03 -49.41 -19.58
C GLU A 189 7.72 -49.81 -18.90
N LYS A 190 7.78 -50.29 -17.65
CA LYS A 190 6.61 -50.68 -16.86
C LYS A 190 5.58 -49.55 -16.77
N LYS A 191 6.05 -48.33 -16.49
CA LYS A 191 5.20 -47.13 -16.44
C LYS A 191 4.52 -46.87 -17.79
N ASN A 192 5.27 -46.95 -18.88
CA ASN A 192 4.75 -46.63 -20.20
C ASN A 192 3.82 -47.73 -20.76
N VAL A 193 4.02 -49.00 -20.38
CA VAL A 193 3.07 -50.08 -20.66
C VAL A 193 1.74 -49.83 -19.94
N ALA A 194 1.76 -49.37 -18.68
CA ALA A 194 0.54 -49.01 -17.96
C ALA A 194 -0.17 -47.78 -18.59
N LEU A 195 0.60 -46.80 -19.07
CA LEU A 195 0.04 -45.65 -19.81
C LEU A 195 -0.62 -46.09 -21.12
N LEU A 196 0.04 -46.98 -21.87
CA LEU A 196 -0.51 -47.60 -23.08
C LEU A 196 -1.83 -48.35 -22.80
N GLN A 197 -1.87 -49.15 -21.72
CA GLN A 197 -3.08 -49.89 -21.31
C GLN A 197 -4.24 -48.97 -20.90
N SER A 198 -3.93 -47.81 -20.33
CA SER A 198 -4.93 -46.81 -19.93
C SER A 198 -5.29 -45.82 -21.05
N GLY A 199 -4.82 -46.03 -22.28
CA GLY A 199 -5.10 -45.17 -23.43
C GLY A 199 -4.49 -43.77 -23.34
N ARG A 200 -3.47 -43.59 -22.48
CA ARG A 200 -2.75 -42.31 -22.30
C ARG A 200 -1.51 -42.27 -23.19
N ARG A 201 -0.99 -41.05 -23.43
CA ARG A 201 0.31 -40.86 -24.13
C ARG A 201 1.40 -41.68 -23.42
N HIS A 202 2.12 -42.50 -24.18
CA HIS A 202 3.28 -43.28 -23.74
C HIS A 202 4.50 -43.00 -24.63
N GLY A 203 5.68 -43.33 -24.12
CA GLY A 203 6.97 -43.20 -24.80
C GLY A 203 7.49 -44.47 -25.48
N LEU A 204 6.75 -45.59 -25.42
CA LEU A 204 7.20 -46.87 -26.01
C LEU A 204 7.44 -46.76 -27.53
N PRO A 205 8.52 -47.37 -28.06
CA PRO A 205 8.73 -47.54 -29.50
C PRO A 205 7.58 -48.29 -30.20
N GLY A 206 7.39 -48.05 -31.50
CA GLY A 206 6.31 -48.67 -32.27
C GLY A 206 6.47 -50.19 -32.45
N GLU A 207 7.70 -50.66 -32.38
CA GLU A 207 8.14 -52.05 -32.45
C GLU A 207 8.12 -52.76 -31.09
N HIS A 208 7.76 -52.06 -30.01
CA HIS A 208 7.71 -52.65 -28.68
C HIS A 208 6.62 -53.74 -28.62
N PRO A 209 6.87 -54.92 -28.02
CA PRO A 209 5.92 -56.04 -27.99
C PRO A 209 4.52 -55.65 -27.48
N ALA A 210 4.46 -54.84 -26.42
CA ALA A 210 3.18 -54.35 -25.87
C ALA A 210 2.40 -53.45 -26.86
N VAL A 211 3.09 -52.65 -27.68
CA VAL A 211 2.47 -51.78 -28.70
C VAL A 211 1.98 -52.61 -29.88
N LEU A 212 2.80 -53.58 -30.32
CA LEU A 212 2.43 -54.52 -31.39
C LEU A 212 1.22 -55.37 -31.01
N ALA A 213 1.17 -55.88 -29.77
CA ALA A 213 0.06 -56.68 -29.26
C ALA A 213 -1.28 -55.93 -29.22
N GLN A 214 -1.28 -54.60 -29.06
CA GLN A 214 -2.48 -53.78 -29.13
C GLN A 214 -2.93 -53.48 -30.56
N ARG A 215 -2.01 -53.38 -31.54
CA ARG A 215 -2.38 -53.14 -32.96
C ARG A 215 -3.06 -54.31 -33.64
N ILE A 216 -2.89 -55.52 -33.10
CA ILE A 216 -3.47 -56.77 -33.62
C ILE A 216 -4.88 -57.01 -33.05
N ARG A 217 -5.29 -56.25 -32.01
CA ARG A 217 -6.65 -56.23 -31.46
C ARG A 217 -7.48 -55.14 -32.10
#